data_AF-A0A1I4L0U4-F1
#
_entry.id   AF-A0A1I4L0U4-F1
#
_cell.length_a   1.000
_cell.length_b   1.000
_cell.length_c   1.000
_cell.angle_alpha   90.00
_cell.angle_beta   90.00
_cell.angle_gamma   90.00
#
_symmetry.space_group_name_H-M   'P 1'
#
loop_
_entity.id
_entity.type
_entity.pdbx_description
1 polymer ?
#
loop_
_entity_poly.entity_id
_entity_poly.type
_entity_poly.pdbx_seq_one_letter_code
_entity_poly.pdbx_strand_id
1 'polypeptide(L)' 'MKFLVFNKEQREGLAKVSDNVATASVVAALLGGLIDKKITLFGVLALIFLASMFLIVSFILRKGADNGD' A
#
# COMPACT_ATOMS: atom_id res chain seq x y z
N MET A 1 6.50 19.72 5.69
CA MET A 1 7.12 18.94 4.60
C MET A 1 6.26 19.10 3.36
N LYS A 2 6.70 19.92 2.39
CA LYS A 2 5.92 20.29 1.20
C LYS A 2 6.07 19.17 0.15
N PHE A 3 5.36 18.05 0.34
CA PHE A 3 5.27 17.03 -0.70
C PHE A 3 4.22 17.48 -1.70
N LEU A 4 4.57 18.11 -2.82
CA LEU A 4 3.80 18.06 -4.07
C LEU A 4 4.68 18.47 -5.26
N VAL A 5 5.50 17.54 -5.77
CA VAL A 5 6.08 17.65 -7.14
C VAL A 5 5.10 17.07 -8.18
N PHE A 6 4.06 16.36 -7.74
CA PHE A 6 3.12 15.65 -8.60
C PHE A 6 1.76 16.33 -8.66
N ASN A 7 1.17 16.38 -9.86
CA ASN A 7 -0.19 16.86 -10.08
C ASN A 7 -1.24 15.85 -9.56
N LYS A 8 -2.51 16.25 -9.50
CA LYS A 8 -3.61 15.44 -8.98
C LYS A 8 -3.71 14.06 -9.64
N GLU A 9 -3.60 13.99 -10.97
CA GLU A 9 -3.70 12.74 -11.72
C GLU A 9 -2.55 11.78 -11.42
N GLN A 10 -1.32 12.31 -11.34
CA GLN A 10 -0.14 11.54 -10.98
C GLN A 10 -0.25 10.96 -9.57
N ARG A 11 -0.78 11.74 -8.64
CA ARG A 11 -0.97 11.30 -7.24
C ARG A 11 -2.03 10.21 -7.13
N GLU A 12 -3.14 10.34 -7.84
CA GLU A 12 -4.16 9.29 -7.90
C GLU A 12 -3.63 8.02 -8.56
N GLY A 13 -2.81 8.16 -9.62
CA GLY A 13 -2.09 7.04 -10.23
C GLY A 13 -1.19 6.32 -9.23
N LEU A 14 -0.36 7.05 -8.48
CA LEU A 14 0.51 6.50 -7.44
C LEU A 14 -0.29 5.87 -6.29
N ALA A 15 -1.43 6.45 -5.90
CA ALA A 15 -2.31 5.89 -4.88
C ALA A 15 -2.86 4.52 -5.31
N LYS A 16 -3.30 4.38 -6.56
CA LYS A 16 -3.78 3.10 -7.12
C LYS A 16 -2.68 2.05 -7.19
N VAL A 17 -1.46 2.43 -7.58
CA VAL A 17 -0.30 1.51 -7.55
C VAL A 17 -0.04 1.05 -6.12
N SER A 18 -0.09 1.96 -5.15
CA SER A 18 0.07 1.63 -3.73
C SER A 18 -1.00 0.66 -3.24
N ASP A 19 -2.27 0.86 -3.61
CA ASP A 19 -3.37 -0.05 -3.27
C ASP A 19 -3.17 -1.46 -3.86
N ASN A 20 -2.68 -1.55 -5.10
CA ASN A 20 -2.39 -2.83 -5.74
C ASN A 20 -1.27 -3.58 -5.02
N VAL A 21 -0.21 -2.89 -4.60
CA VAL A 21 0.89 -3.50 -3.83
C VAL A 21 0.41 -3.95 -2.45
N ALA A 22 -0.42 -3.14 -1.78
CA ALA A 22 -1.04 -3.53 -0.52
C ALA A 22 -1.91 -4.78 -0.68
N THR A 23 -2.74 -4.83 -1.72
CA THR A 23 -3.59 -5.98 -2.03
C THR A 23 -2.76 -7.23 -2.30
N ALA A 24 -1.73 -7.13 -3.15
CA ALA A 24 -0.82 -8.24 -3.44
C ALA A 24 -0.11 -8.76 -2.19
N SER A 25 0.29 -7.86 -1.28
CA SER A 25 0.93 -8.22 -0.01
C SER A 25 -0.02 -9.00 0.91
N VAL A 26 -1.29 -8.60 0.99
CA VAL A 26 -2.32 -9.34 1.74
C VAL A 26 -2.59 -10.70 1.10
N VAL A 27 -2.75 -10.75 -0.23
CA VAL A 27 -2.95 -12.01 -0.96
C VAL A 27 -1.77 -12.96 -0.74
N ALA A 28 -0.53 -12.46 -0.80
CA ALA A 28 0.66 -13.26 -0.53
C ALA A 28 0.71 -13.76 0.92
N ALA A 29 0.30 -12.93 1.90
CA ALA A 29 0.22 -13.34 3.29
C ALA A 29 -0.81 -14.47 3.50
N LEU A 30 -1.96 -14.38 2.84
CA LEU A 30 -3.02 -15.40 2.91
C LEU A 30 -2.63 -16.68 2.18
N LEU A 31 -2.26 -16.59 0.89
CA LEU A 31 -1.92 -17.75 0.09
C LEU A 31 -0.64 -18.40 0.60
N GLY A 32 0.43 -17.62 0.76
CA GLY A 32 1.73 -18.14 1.18
C GLY A 32 1.75 -18.57 2.64
N GLY A 33 1.10 -17.84 3.53
CA GLY A 33 1.18 -18.05 4.97
C GLY A 33 0.12 -19.00 5.52
N LEU A 34 -1.14 -18.77 5.16
CA LEU A 34 -2.26 -19.52 5.72
C LEU A 34 -2.56 -20.80 4.95
N ILE A 35 -2.58 -20.73 3.62
CA ILE A 35 -2.99 -21.86 2.75
C ILE A 35 -1.80 -22.78 2.46
N ASP A 36 -0.74 -22.25 1.83
CA ASP A 36 0.40 -23.03 1.38
C ASP A 36 1.46 -23.26 2.49
N LYS A 37 1.43 -22.44 3.57
CA LYS A 37 2.41 -22.44 4.67
C LYS A 37 3.88 -22.40 4.21
N LYS A 38 4.15 -21.74 3.09
CA LYS A 38 5.49 -21.57 2.48
C LYS A 38 6.29 -20.43 3.08
N ILE A 39 5.62 -19.49 3.76
CA ILE A 39 6.27 -18.39 4.48
C ILE A 39 6.05 -18.52 5.98
N THR A 40 7.05 -18.10 6.75
CA THR A 40 7.02 -18.16 8.21
C THR A 40 6.07 -17.10 8.77
N LEU A 41 5.73 -17.21 10.07
CA LEU A 41 4.94 -16.20 10.78
C LEU A 41 5.56 -14.80 10.67
N PHE A 42 6.89 -14.70 10.75
CA PHE A 42 7.61 -13.44 10.55
C PHE A 42 7.43 -12.89 9.13
N GLY A 43 7.43 -13.76 8.11
CA GLY A 43 7.13 -13.37 6.73
C GLY A 43 5.71 -12.84 6.56
N VAL A 44 4.72 -13.49 7.19
CA VAL A 44 3.33 -13.02 7.20
C VAL A 44 3.22 -11.64 7.85
N LEU A 45 3.82 -11.46 9.03
CA LEU A 45 3.80 -10.17 9.74
C LEU A 45 4.47 -9.05 8.93
N ALA A 46 5.58 -9.35 8.25
CA ALA A 46 6.25 -8.40 7.36
C ALA A 46 5.34 -7.98 6.18
N LEU A 47 4.62 -8.91 5.56
CA LEU A 47 3.68 -8.62 4.47
C LEU A 47 2.48 -7.78 4.94
N ILE A 48 1.94 -8.06 6.12
CA ILE A 48 0.85 -7.25 6.70
C ILE A 48 1.33 -5.85 7.05
N PHE A 49 2.54 -5.72 7.60
CA PHE A 49 3.16 -4.43 7.86
C PHE A 49 3.37 -3.65 6.56
N LEU A 50 3.89 -4.30 5.52
CA LEU A 50 4.09 -3.70 4.20
C LEU A 50 2.77 -3.22 3.59
N ALA A 51 1.72 -4.05 3.64
CA ALA A 51 0.39 -3.66 3.17
C ALA A 51 -0.11 -2.41 3.88
N SER A 52 0.03 -2.37 5.21
CA SER A 52 -0.38 -1.24 6.04
C SER A 52 0.36 0.05 5.67
N MET A 53 1.68 -0.03 5.41
CA MET A 53 2.47 1.12 4.94
C MET A 53 1.96 1.65 3.60
N PHE A 54 1.70 0.77 2.63
CA PHE A 54 1.20 1.20 1.32
C PHE A 54 -0.21 1.78 1.37
N LEU A 55 -1.08 1.27 2.25
CA LEU A 55 -2.39 1.87 2.50
C LEU A 55 -2.26 3.28 3.10
N ILE A 56 -1.31 3.50 4.02
CA ILE A 56 -1.03 4.84 4.58
C ILE A 56 -0.52 5.78 3.47
N VAL A 57 0.40 5.31 2.62
CA VAL A 57 0.91 6.10 1.48
C VAL A 57 -0.22 6.48 0.54
N SER A 58 -1.06 5.51 0.15
CA SER A 58 -2.25 5.72 -0.68
C SER A 58 -3.21 6.76 -0.07
N PHE A 59 -3.46 6.66 1.23
CA PHE A 59 -4.28 7.61 1.97
C PHE A 59 -3.68 9.03 1.96
N ILE A 60 -2.37 9.18 2.20
CA ILE A 60 -1.68 10.48 2.16
C ILE A 60 -1.75 11.08 0.74
N LEU A 61 -1.50 10.25 -0.28
CA LEU A 61 -1.55 10.66 -1.69
C LEU A 61 -2.93 11.16 -2.09
N ARG A 62 -4.01 10.58 -1.57
CA ARG A 62 -5.39 11.07 -1.79
C ARG A 62 -5.74 12.27 -0.93
N LYS A 63 -5.34 12.30 0.35
CA LYS A 63 -5.68 13.38 1.27
C LYS A 63 -5.19 14.75 0.81
N GLY A 64 -3.97 14.86 0.29
CA GLY A 64 -3.54 16.16 -0.21
C GLY A 64 -4.21 16.57 -1.53
N ALA A 65 -4.98 15.69 -2.19
CA ALA A 65 -5.72 16.01 -3.42
C ALA A 65 -7.09 16.62 -3.09
N ASP A 66 -7.64 16.30 -1.92
CA ASP A 66 -8.88 16.90 -1.39
C ASP A 66 -8.65 18.28 -0.77
N ASN A 67 -7.43 18.59 -0.34
CA ASN A 67 -7.09 19.86 0.30
C ASN A 67 -6.84 21.04 -0.66
N GLY A 68 -7.18 20.91 -1.95
CA GLY A 68 -7.30 22.06 -2.86
C GLY A 68 -6.00 22.80 -3.17
N ASP A 69 -4.91 22.08 -3.47
CA ASP A 69 -3.81 22.60 -4.31
C ASP A 69 -4.03 22.19 -5.78
#